data_AF-A0A940AFR2-F1
#
_entry.id   AF-A0A940AFR2-F1
#
_cell.length_a   1.000
_cell.length_b   1.000
_cell.length_c   1.000
_cell.angle_alpha   90.00
_cell.angle_beta   90.00
_cell.angle_gamma   90.00
#
_symmetry.space_group_name_H-M   'P 1'
#
loop_
_entity.id
_entity.type
_entity.pdbx_description
1 polymer ?
#
loop_
_entity_poly.entity_id
_entity_poly.type
_entity_poly.pdbx_seq_one_letter_code
_entity_poly.pdbx_strand_id
1 'polypeptide(L)'
;MKKEIFVTAGLCRIKDQIAEAARNSAEQSVETPKETAEPGHPVSVFASLPEETRKALQARRQEYEQNRRDLLFRFHEFAAKVSRLEAETSQNSDAVLRVKSNLDTLLLQLNQQQEPDEFSADFQIRLSDNFRELDHLRLELIQLQSGIPEPNIPGPRSQEGNLFSELDSVSFSQIFRVGTALFMPLIIGIILCTMIIALAIVFTFRIGL
;
A
#
# COMPACT_ATOMS: atom_id res chain seq x y z
N MET A 1 25.69 -3.68 -14.19
CA MET A 1 24.69 -4.76 -14.36
C MET A 1 23.79 -4.41 -15.53
N LYS A 2 23.67 -5.30 -16.52
CA LYS A 2 22.91 -5.07 -17.77
C LYS A 2 21.42 -5.23 -17.47
N LYS A 3 20.59 -4.26 -17.89
CA LYS A 3 19.12 -4.35 -17.82
C LYS A 3 18.66 -5.37 -18.87
N GLU A 4 18.30 -6.57 -18.42
CA GLU A 4 17.63 -7.55 -19.27
C GLU A 4 16.16 -7.14 -19.38
N ILE A 5 15.81 -6.59 -20.54
CA ILE A 5 14.44 -6.26 -20.90
C ILE A 5 13.76 -7.58 -21.24
N PHE A 6 12.90 -8.07 -20.34
CA PHE A 6 12.07 -9.24 -20.58
C PHE A 6 11.02 -8.90 -21.64
N VAL A 7 11.36 -9.12 -22.90
CA VAL A 7 10.41 -9.10 -24.01
C VAL A 7 9.61 -10.40 -23.94
N THR A 8 8.32 -10.30 -23.65
CA THR A 8 7.42 -11.46 -23.56
C THR A 8 7.34 -12.17 -24.92
N ALA A 9 7.32 -13.51 -24.91
CA ALA A 9 7.31 -14.35 -26.11
C ALA A 9 6.15 -14.01 -27.08
N GLY A 10 5.07 -13.42 -26.58
CA GLY A 10 3.96 -12.92 -27.39
C GLY A 10 4.34 -11.75 -28.32
N LEU A 11 5.26 -10.88 -27.92
CA LEU A 11 5.69 -9.73 -28.74
C LEU A 11 6.52 -10.17 -29.95
N CYS A 12 7.35 -11.20 -29.78
CA CYS A 12 8.10 -11.80 -30.89
C CYS A 12 7.15 -12.43 -31.92
N ARG A 13 6.13 -13.16 -31.46
CA ARG A 13 5.13 -13.78 -32.33
C ARG A 13 4.32 -12.76 -33.13
N ILE A 14 3.97 -11.62 -32.52
CA ILE A 14 3.27 -10.52 -33.21
C ILE A 14 4.20 -9.84 -34.23
N LYS A 15 5.48 -9.66 -33.90
CA LYS A 15 6.47 -9.11 -34.85
C LYS A 15 6.61 -10.00 -36.08
N ASP A 16 6.67 -11.31 -35.88
CA ASP A 16 6.83 -12.29 -36.97
C ASP A 16 5.58 -12.32 -37.85
N GLN A 17 4.37 -12.28 -37.26
CA GLN A 17 3.12 -12.18 -38.02
C GLN A 17 2.99 -10.90 -38.84
N ILE A 18 3.48 -9.76 -38.32
CA ILE A 18 3.49 -8.49 -39.06
C ILE A 18 4.50 -8.54 -40.21
N ALA A 19 5.68 -9.12 -39.98
CA ALA A 19 6.71 -9.29 -41.01
C ALA A 19 6.24 -10.22 -42.13
N GLU A 20 5.52 -11.29 -41.79
CA GLU A 20 4.96 -12.25 -42.73
C GLU A 20 3.81 -11.66 -43.56
N ALA A 21 2.93 -10.87 -42.93
CA ALA A 21 1.87 -10.14 -43.63
C ALA A 21 2.41 -9.06 -44.59
N ALA A 22 3.50 -8.37 -44.19
CA ALA A 22 4.16 -7.38 -45.04
C ALA A 22 4.83 -8.03 -46.27
N ARG A 23 5.40 -9.21 -46.10
CA ARG A 23 6.03 -9.96 -47.19
C ARG A 23 5.01 -10.47 -48.20
N ASN A 24 3.88 -11.02 -47.73
CA ASN A 24 2.80 -11.49 -48.60
C ASN A 24 2.14 -10.34 -49.39
N SER A 25 2.09 -9.13 -48.81
CA SER A 25 1.57 -7.94 -49.50
C SER A 25 2.49 -7.42 -50.60
N ALA A 26 3.81 -7.64 -50.48
CA ALA A 26 4.79 -7.26 -51.49
C ALA A 26 4.80 -8.21 -52.70
N GLU A 27 4.42 -9.48 -52.52
CA GLU A 27 4.34 -10.47 -53.60
C GLU A 27 3.07 -10.31 -54.46
N GLN A 28 2.00 -9.69 -53.93
CA GLN A 28 0.73 -9.50 -54.63
C GLN A 28 0.63 -8.20 -55.47
N SER A 29 1.65 -7.34 -55.46
CA SER A 29 1.61 -6.00 -56.08
C SER A 29 2.45 -5.84 -57.35
N VAL A 30 2.84 -6.94 -58.02
CA VAL A 30 3.76 -6.89 -59.18
C VAL A 30 3.06 -6.81 -60.55
N GLU A 31 1.74 -6.86 -60.67
CA GLU A 31 1.08 -6.74 -61.98
C GLU A 31 0.34 -5.39 -62.19
N THR A 32 0.90 -4.61 -63.14
CA THR A 32 0.29 -3.56 -64.01
C THR A 32 0.30 -2.06 -63.57
N PRO A 33 0.26 -1.09 -64.52
CA PRO A 33 1.43 -0.48 -65.17
C PRO A 33 1.62 1.03 -64.87
N LYS A 34 2.83 1.54 -65.17
CA LYS A 34 3.24 2.95 -65.09
C LYS A 34 2.33 3.87 -65.93
N GLU A 35 1.67 4.82 -65.26
CA GLU A 35 1.22 6.08 -65.87
C GLU A 35 1.88 7.28 -65.18
N THR A 36 2.23 8.24 -66.01
CA THR A 36 3.10 9.40 -65.83
C THR A 36 2.57 10.38 -64.78
N ALA A 37 3.39 10.76 -63.79
CA ALA A 37 3.05 11.77 -62.79
C ALA A 37 3.72 13.12 -63.10
N GLU A 38 2.92 14.19 -63.23
CA GLU A 38 3.39 15.58 -63.18
C GLU A 38 3.60 16.06 -61.72
N PRO A 39 4.52 17.01 -61.46
CA PRO A 39 4.88 17.44 -60.12
C PRO A 39 4.04 18.66 -59.68
N GLY A 40 3.39 18.62 -58.52
CA GLY A 40 2.82 19.88 -58.02
C GLY A 40 2.01 19.91 -56.73
N HIS A 41 1.36 18.83 -56.30
CA HIS A 41 0.62 18.80 -55.02
C HIS A 41 0.87 17.49 -54.30
N PRO A 42 1.07 17.46 -52.96
CA PRO A 42 1.02 16.22 -52.22
C PRO A 42 -0.42 15.71 -52.30
N VAL A 43 -0.72 14.96 -53.34
CA VAL A 43 -1.97 14.20 -53.45
C VAL A 43 -1.94 13.28 -52.24
N SER A 44 -2.79 13.59 -51.26
CA SER A 44 -2.98 12.72 -50.12
C SER A 44 -3.25 11.33 -50.67
N VAL A 45 -2.37 10.37 -50.39
CA VAL A 45 -2.54 8.96 -50.76
C VAL A 45 -3.92 8.45 -50.28
N PHE A 46 -4.50 9.13 -49.30
CA PHE A 46 -5.83 8.93 -48.77
C PHE A 46 -7.00 9.32 -49.70
N ALA A 47 -6.76 10.26 -50.63
CA ALA A 47 -7.75 10.75 -51.60
C ALA A 47 -7.78 9.90 -52.88
N SER A 48 -6.70 9.19 -53.19
CA SER A 48 -6.61 8.26 -54.32
C SER A 48 -7.09 6.83 -53.99
N LEU A 49 -7.47 6.56 -52.74
CA LEU A 49 -7.93 5.24 -52.29
C LEU A 49 -9.44 5.04 -52.57
N PRO A 50 -9.89 3.79 -52.80
CA PRO A 50 -11.30 3.45 -52.88
C PRO A 50 -12.09 3.93 -51.65
N GLU A 51 -13.33 4.35 -51.84
CA GLU A 51 -14.13 5.00 -50.81
C GLU A 51 -14.34 4.11 -49.57
N GLU A 52 -14.48 2.80 -49.77
CA GLU A 52 -14.59 1.80 -48.70
C GLU A 52 -13.30 1.71 -47.88
N THR A 53 -12.14 1.66 -48.54
CA THR A 53 -10.82 1.65 -47.89
C THR A 53 -10.58 2.94 -47.09
N ARG A 54 -11.05 4.07 -47.63
CA ARG A 54 -10.97 5.38 -46.97
C ARG A 54 -11.80 5.40 -45.68
N LYS A 55 -13.03 4.88 -45.72
CA LYS A 55 -13.90 4.76 -44.54
C LYS A 55 -13.31 3.82 -43.49
N ALA A 56 -12.78 2.67 -43.90
CA ALA A 56 -12.13 1.72 -42.99
C ALA A 56 -10.89 2.32 -42.30
N LEU A 57 -10.06 3.05 -43.04
CA LEU A 57 -8.89 3.74 -42.46
C LEU A 57 -9.28 4.90 -41.53
N GLN A 58 -10.38 5.61 -41.82
CA GLN A 58 -10.91 6.64 -40.91
C GLN A 58 -11.40 6.04 -39.60
N ALA A 59 -12.15 4.93 -39.65
CA ALA A 59 -12.59 4.21 -38.45
C ALA A 59 -11.39 3.75 -37.61
N ARG A 60 -10.38 3.13 -38.26
CA ARG A 60 -9.16 2.67 -37.58
C ARG A 60 -8.34 3.81 -36.98
N ARG A 61 -8.31 4.97 -37.64
CA ARG A 61 -7.68 6.19 -37.07
C ARG A 61 -8.44 6.68 -35.84
N GLN A 62 -9.77 6.64 -35.85
CA GLN A 62 -10.58 7.04 -34.69
C GLN A 62 -10.35 6.09 -33.50
N GLU A 63 -10.33 4.78 -33.75
CA GLU A 63 -9.98 3.78 -32.74
C GLU A 63 -8.56 4.00 -32.18
N TYR A 64 -7.60 4.30 -33.05
CA TYR A 64 -6.24 4.62 -32.62
C TYR A 64 -6.20 5.84 -31.69
N GLU A 65 -6.86 6.94 -32.06
CA GLU A 65 -6.89 8.15 -31.22
C GLU A 65 -7.66 7.93 -29.91
N GLN A 66 -8.68 7.08 -29.91
CA GLN A 66 -9.38 6.71 -28.69
C GLN A 66 -8.47 5.87 -27.76
N ASN A 67 -7.87 4.81 -28.29
CA ASN A 67 -6.93 3.97 -27.53
C ASN A 67 -5.72 4.77 -27.02
N ARG A 68 -5.19 5.69 -27.83
CA ARG A 68 -4.07 6.55 -27.45
C ARG A 68 -4.46 7.44 -26.26
N ARG A 69 -5.65 8.04 -26.28
CA ARG A 69 -6.15 8.87 -25.17
C ARG A 69 -6.36 8.04 -23.90
N ASP A 70 -6.96 6.86 -24.03
CA ASP A 70 -7.18 5.96 -22.88
C ASP A 70 -5.86 5.50 -22.25
N LEU A 71 -4.87 5.15 -23.09
CA LEU A 71 -3.54 4.78 -22.61
C LEU A 71 -2.83 5.96 -21.93
N LEU A 72 -2.90 7.16 -22.52
CA LEU A 72 -2.35 8.36 -21.90
C LEU A 72 -2.97 8.62 -20.52
N PHE A 73 -4.30 8.51 -20.42
CA PHE A 73 -4.99 8.66 -19.14
C PHE A 73 -4.50 7.63 -18.11
N ARG A 74 -4.42 6.35 -18.49
CA ARG A 74 -3.92 5.29 -17.60
C ARG A 74 -2.46 5.50 -17.19
N PHE A 75 -1.61 5.97 -18.10
CA PHE A 75 -0.22 6.29 -17.77
C PHE A 75 -0.12 7.45 -16.78
N HIS A 76 -0.93 8.50 -16.95
CA HIS A 76 -0.97 9.59 -15.98
C HIS A 76 -1.50 9.14 -14.61
N GLU A 77 -2.53 8.31 -14.59
CA GLU A 77 -3.05 7.74 -13.35
C GLU A 77 -2.00 6.88 -12.64
N PHE A 78 -1.28 6.03 -13.40
CA PHE A 78 -0.22 5.20 -12.85
C PHE A 78 0.97 6.02 -12.37
N ALA A 79 1.39 7.03 -13.14
CA ALA A 79 2.46 7.95 -12.74
C ALA A 79 2.10 8.67 -11.43
N ALA A 80 0.86 9.16 -11.30
CA ALA A 80 0.39 9.79 -10.08
C ALA A 80 0.39 8.83 -8.88
N LYS A 81 0.00 7.56 -9.08
CA LYS A 81 0.09 6.51 -8.03
C LYS A 81 1.53 6.27 -7.59
N VAL A 82 2.45 6.15 -8.55
CA VAL A 82 3.89 5.96 -8.25
C VAL A 82 4.46 7.15 -7.49
N SER A 83 4.17 8.39 -7.91
CA SER A 83 4.64 9.59 -7.21
C SER A 83 4.10 9.71 -5.79
N ARG A 84 2.86 9.29 -5.54
CA ARG A 84 2.31 9.23 -4.17
C ARG A 84 3.05 8.21 -3.31
N LEU A 85 3.24 7.00 -3.84
CA LEU A 85 3.96 5.93 -3.14
C LEU A 85 5.42 6.33 -2.85
N GLU A 86 6.07 7.02 -3.78
CA GLU A 86 7.42 7.56 -3.60
C GLU A 86 7.46 8.59 -2.46
N ALA A 87 6.51 9.53 -2.43
CA ALA A 87 6.42 10.52 -1.36
C ALA A 87 6.17 9.89 0.01
N GLU A 88 5.24 8.92 0.10
CA GLU A 88 4.97 8.16 1.33
C GLU A 88 6.20 7.37 1.79
N THR A 89 6.88 6.71 0.86
CA THR A 89 8.10 5.93 1.17
C THR A 89 9.23 6.84 1.65
N SER A 90 9.41 8.00 1.03
CA SER A 90 10.41 8.99 1.45
C SER A 90 10.09 9.55 2.84
N GLN A 91 8.83 9.83 3.12
CA GLN A 91 8.41 10.30 4.45
C GLN A 91 8.66 9.24 5.52
N ASN A 92 8.34 7.98 5.22
CA ASN A 92 8.59 6.86 6.10
C ASN A 92 10.09 6.62 6.31
N SER A 93 10.92 6.74 5.27
CA SER A 93 12.37 6.61 5.42
C SER A 93 12.95 7.71 6.30
N ASP A 94 12.48 8.96 6.15
CA ASP A 94 12.88 10.07 7.02
C ASP A 94 12.48 9.83 8.48
N ALA A 95 11.27 9.30 8.72
CA ALA A 95 10.81 8.95 10.05
C ALA A 95 11.70 7.87 10.69
N VAL A 96 12.03 6.80 9.95
CA VAL A 96 12.93 5.73 10.40
C VAL A 96 14.34 6.27 10.69
N LEU A 97 14.87 7.17 9.86
CA LEU A 97 16.17 7.80 10.10
C LEU A 97 16.19 8.63 11.39
N ARG A 98 15.11 9.35 11.70
CA ARG A 98 14.97 10.09 12.97
C ARG A 98 14.91 9.16 14.18
N VAL A 99 14.13 8.08 14.09
CA VAL A 99 14.08 7.09 15.18
C VAL A 99 15.45 6.46 15.40
N LYS A 100 16.17 6.13 14.31
CA LYS A 100 17.54 5.63 14.40
C LYS A 100 18.48 6.62 15.07
N SER A 101 18.47 7.90 14.66
CA SER A 101 19.35 8.90 15.27
C SER A 101 19.07 9.07 16.77
N ASN A 102 17.80 9.06 17.17
CA ASN A 102 17.42 9.15 18.57
C ASN A 102 17.88 7.91 19.36
N LEU A 103 17.77 6.71 18.77
CA LEU A 103 18.27 5.49 19.38
C LEU A 103 19.80 5.54 19.56
N ASP A 104 20.54 6.00 18.55
CA ASP A 104 21.98 6.16 18.62
C ASP A 104 22.39 7.15 19.73
N THR A 105 21.63 8.23 19.93
CA THR A 105 21.86 9.18 21.04
C THR A 105 21.60 8.56 22.42
N LEU A 106 20.54 7.78 22.58
CA LEU A 106 20.22 7.10 23.84
C LEU A 106 21.27 6.05 24.18
N LEU A 107 21.73 5.28 23.18
CA LEU A 107 22.82 4.33 23.35
C LEU A 107 24.12 5.02 23.77
N LEU A 108 24.42 6.19 23.20
CA LEU A 108 25.59 6.96 23.58
C LEU A 108 25.48 7.48 25.03
N GLN A 109 24.32 7.98 25.44
CA GLN A 109 24.07 8.39 26.84
C GLN A 109 24.22 7.21 27.80
N LEU A 110 23.64 6.06 27.47
CA LEU A 110 23.76 4.84 28.28
C LEU A 110 25.22 4.37 28.41
N ASN A 111 25.99 4.40 27.32
CA ASN A 111 27.40 4.02 27.35
C ASN A 111 28.31 5.01 28.09
N GLN A 112 27.87 6.27 28.21
CA GLN A 112 28.59 7.29 28.99
C GLN A 112 28.29 7.21 30.47
N GLN A 113 27.21 6.54 30.88
CA GLN A 113 26.93 6.32 32.28
C GLN A 113 27.99 5.40 32.89
N GLN A 114 28.58 5.87 33.98
CA GLN A 114 29.52 5.11 34.79
C GLN A 114 28.87 4.81 36.14
N GLU A 115 29.19 3.62 36.65
CA GLU A 115 28.83 3.26 38.00
C GLU A 115 29.50 4.24 39.00
N PRO A 116 28.75 4.77 39.97
CA PRO A 116 29.33 5.66 40.98
C PRO A 116 30.35 4.90 41.82
N ASP A 117 31.43 5.57 42.21
CA ASP A 117 32.46 4.98 43.09
C ASP A 117 31.87 4.64 44.47
N GLU A 118 31.91 3.35 44.83
CA GLU A 118 31.39 2.79 46.09
C GLU A 118 32.03 3.42 47.33
N PHE A 119 33.25 3.94 47.21
CA PHE A 119 33.99 4.54 48.32
C PHE A 119 33.76 6.05 48.46
N SER A 120 32.94 6.64 47.59
CA SER A 120 32.62 8.07 47.65
C SER A 120 31.63 8.38 48.78
N ALA A 121 31.81 9.52 49.44
CA ALA A 121 30.91 9.97 50.52
C ALA A 121 29.46 10.18 50.04
N ASP A 122 29.26 10.45 48.75
CA ASP A 122 27.97 10.72 48.12
C ASP A 122 27.41 9.51 47.34
N PHE A 123 27.97 8.30 47.54
CA PHE A 123 27.62 7.11 46.75
C PHE A 123 26.12 6.87 46.64
N GLN A 124 25.39 6.92 47.77
CA GLN A 124 23.95 6.68 47.80
C GLN A 124 23.16 7.69 46.97
N ILE A 125 23.58 8.97 46.98
CA ILE A 125 22.92 10.04 46.22
C ILE A 125 23.18 9.83 44.73
N ARG A 126 24.45 9.62 44.36
CA ARG A 126 24.85 9.40 42.96
C ARG A 126 24.24 8.13 42.36
N LEU A 127 24.13 7.07 43.15
CA LEU A 127 23.47 5.83 42.74
C LEU A 127 21.98 6.06 42.49
N SER A 128 21.31 6.79 43.38
CA SER A 128 19.90 7.16 43.20
C SER A 128 19.68 8.03 41.96
N ASP A 129 20.58 8.98 41.68
CA ASP A 129 20.50 9.83 40.50
C ASP A 129 20.74 9.02 39.21
N ASN A 130 21.73 8.13 39.19
CA ASN A 130 21.95 7.21 38.07
C ASN A 130 20.73 6.33 37.79
N PHE A 131 20.06 5.80 38.83
CA PHE A 131 18.84 5.03 38.67
C PHE A 131 17.70 5.85 38.04
N ARG A 132 17.55 7.11 38.44
CA ARG A 132 16.56 8.01 37.84
C ARG A 132 16.85 8.29 36.37
N GLU A 133 18.12 8.49 36.02
CA GLU A 133 18.55 8.67 34.63
C GLU A 133 18.28 7.40 33.79
N LEU A 134 18.52 6.21 34.34
CA LEU A 134 18.17 4.94 33.68
C LEU A 134 16.67 4.78 33.47
N ASP A 135 15.84 5.16 34.45
CA ASP A 135 14.39 5.15 34.31
C ASP A 135 13.92 6.14 33.23
N HIS A 136 14.56 7.32 33.14
CA HIS A 136 14.31 8.26 32.05
C HIS A 136 14.64 7.67 30.68
N LEU A 137 15.83 7.08 30.53
CA LEU A 137 16.25 6.40 29.29
C LEU A 137 15.28 5.28 28.91
N ARG A 138 14.80 4.52 29.89
CA ARG A 138 13.81 3.45 29.68
C ARG A 138 12.48 3.99 29.18
N LEU A 139 11.99 5.09 29.73
CA LEU A 139 10.75 5.73 29.27
C LEU A 139 10.89 6.26 27.84
N GLU A 140 12.03 6.85 27.51
CA GLU A 140 12.32 7.31 26.13
C GLU A 140 12.39 6.13 25.16
N LEU A 141 13.02 5.02 25.54
CA LEU A 141 13.04 3.80 24.72
C LEU A 141 11.63 3.28 24.38
N ILE A 142 10.72 3.27 25.36
CA ILE A 142 9.32 2.86 25.14
C ILE A 142 8.61 3.79 24.14
N GLN A 143 8.88 5.09 24.21
CA GLN A 143 8.33 6.06 23.26
C GLN A 143 8.90 5.89 21.85
N LEU A 144 10.20 5.57 21.72
CA LEU A 144 10.78 5.26 20.42
C LEU A 144 10.19 3.98 19.83
N GLN A 145 9.93 2.96 20.66
CA GLN A 145 9.39 1.68 20.21
C GLN A 145 8.00 1.83 19.58
N SER A 146 7.15 2.71 20.11
CA SER A 146 5.83 2.98 19.51
C SER A 146 5.91 3.82 18.22
N GLY A 147 7.03 4.51 17.99
CA GLY A 147 7.26 5.32 16.80
C GLY A 147 7.87 4.56 15.60
N ILE A 148 8.22 3.29 15.75
CA ILE A 148 8.77 2.47 14.65
C ILE A 148 7.59 2.03 13.77
N PRO A 149 7.51 2.45 12.49
CA PRO A 149 6.50 1.94 11.58
C PRO A 149 6.74 0.44 11.37
N GLU A 150 5.76 -0.40 11.72
CA GLU A 150 5.87 -1.83 11.45
C GLU A 150 5.95 -2.05 9.93
N PRO A 151 6.88 -2.90 9.46
CA PRO A 151 6.90 -3.26 8.07
C PRO A 151 5.59 -3.99 7.75
N ASN A 152 4.87 -3.51 6.73
CA ASN A 152 3.76 -4.23 6.09
C ASN A 152 4.32 -5.50 5.42
N ILE A 153 4.73 -6.47 6.22
CA ILE A 153 5.10 -7.81 5.75
C ILE A 153 3.76 -8.49 5.46
N PRO A 154 3.50 -8.92 4.21
CA PRO A 154 2.33 -9.74 3.90
C PRO A 154 2.58 -11.15 4.47
N GLY A 155 2.45 -11.27 5.78
CA GLY A 155 2.37 -12.52 6.51
C GLY A 155 0.97 -12.67 7.11
N PRO A 156 0.52 -13.89 7.44
CA PRO A 156 -0.77 -14.12 8.08
C PRO A 156 -0.69 -13.68 9.54
N ARG A 157 -0.69 -12.37 9.78
CA ARG A 157 -0.83 -11.77 11.10
C ARG A 157 -1.89 -10.69 11.01
N SER A 158 -3.05 -11.03 11.61
CA SER A 158 -4.02 -10.13 12.21
C SER A 158 -3.91 -8.66 11.79
N GLN A 159 -4.65 -8.31 10.72
CA GLN A 159 -4.95 -6.95 10.33
C GLN A 159 -5.62 -6.19 11.48
N GLU A 160 -4.84 -5.45 12.25
CA GLU A 160 -5.32 -4.27 12.98
C GLU A 160 -4.81 -3.06 12.23
N GLY A 161 -5.53 -2.61 11.21
CA GLY A 161 -5.08 -1.44 10.44
C GLY A 161 -5.74 -1.19 9.10
N ASN A 162 -7.04 -1.47 8.95
CA ASN A 162 -7.87 -0.83 7.92
C ASN A 162 -9.37 -1.02 8.23
N LEU A 163 -9.74 -0.73 9.48
CA LEU A 163 -11.10 -0.92 9.99
C LEU A 163 -12.18 -0.07 9.32
N PHE A 164 -11.81 0.94 8.51
CA PHE A 164 -12.79 1.77 7.81
C PHE A 164 -12.92 1.45 6.32
N SER A 165 -11.91 0.83 5.71
CA SER A 165 -11.96 0.48 4.29
C SER A 165 -12.66 -0.86 4.03
N GLU A 166 -12.80 -1.72 5.05
CA GLU A 166 -13.48 -3.01 4.95
C GLU A 166 -14.96 -2.99 5.41
N LEU A 167 -15.45 -1.89 6.02
CA LEU A 167 -16.84 -1.81 6.52
C LEU A 167 -17.92 -1.87 5.43
N ASP A 168 -17.56 -1.63 4.17
CA ASP A 168 -18.50 -1.78 3.04
C ASP A 168 -18.65 -3.24 2.58
N SER A 169 -17.87 -4.18 3.14
CA SER A 169 -17.85 -5.59 2.73
C SER A 169 -18.19 -6.60 3.83
N VAL A 170 -18.35 -6.16 5.08
CA VAL A 170 -18.59 -7.06 6.21
C VAL A 170 -20.07 -7.38 6.35
N SER A 171 -20.40 -8.67 6.25
CA SER A 171 -21.74 -9.21 6.46
C SER A 171 -22.25 -8.92 7.87
N PHE A 172 -23.48 -8.41 7.99
CA PHE A 172 -24.18 -8.09 9.25
C PHE A 172 -24.08 -9.21 10.32
N SER A 173 -23.95 -10.47 9.89
CA SER A 173 -23.78 -11.63 10.76
C SER A 173 -22.47 -11.60 11.57
N GLN A 174 -21.36 -11.07 11.03
CA GLN A 174 -20.07 -10.99 11.72
C GLN A 174 -20.08 -9.90 12.80
N ILE A 175 -20.69 -8.75 12.52
CA ILE A 175 -20.86 -7.66 13.50
C ILE A 175 -21.74 -8.14 14.66
N PHE A 176 -22.81 -8.88 14.38
CA PHE A 176 -23.66 -9.45 15.42
C PHE A 176 -22.92 -10.50 16.26
N ARG A 177 -22.04 -11.31 15.66
CA ARG A 177 -21.27 -12.35 16.39
C ARG A 177 -20.21 -11.74 17.31
N VAL A 178 -19.51 -10.69 16.86
CA VAL A 178 -18.52 -9.98 17.69
C VAL A 178 -19.23 -9.15 18.77
N GLY A 179 -20.31 -8.46 18.42
CA GLY A 179 -21.13 -7.73 19.38
C GLY A 179 -21.70 -8.65 20.45
N THR A 180 -22.30 -9.78 20.07
CA THR A 180 -22.80 -10.76 21.05
C THR A 180 -21.69 -11.38 21.90
N ALA A 181 -20.50 -11.64 21.35
CA ALA A 181 -19.37 -12.13 22.14
C ALA A 181 -18.90 -11.13 23.21
N LEU A 182 -18.95 -9.83 22.92
CA LEU A 182 -18.60 -8.77 23.88
C LEU A 182 -19.73 -8.52 24.90
N PHE A 183 -20.98 -8.46 24.45
CA PHE A 183 -22.12 -8.09 25.28
C PHE A 183 -22.70 -9.26 26.09
N MET A 184 -22.55 -10.53 25.65
CA MET A 184 -23.03 -11.70 26.40
C MET A 184 -22.44 -11.82 27.81
N PRO A 185 -21.11 -11.76 28.04
CA PRO A 185 -20.57 -11.85 29.39
C PRO A 185 -21.05 -10.70 30.28
N LEU A 186 -21.28 -9.51 29.71
CA LEU A 186 -21.81 -8.36 30.42
C LEU A 186 -23.29 -8.56 30.84
N ILE A 187 -24.13 -9.06 29.93
CA ILE A 187 -25.53 -9.39 30.22
C ILE A 187 -25.63 -10.51 31.27
N ILE A 188 -24.82 -11.56 31.13
CA ILE A 188 -24.75 -12.66 32.10
C ILE A 188 -24.33 -12.13 33.47
N GLY A 189 -23.32 -11.25 33.54
CA GLY A 189 -22.87 -10.62 34.77
C GLY A 189 -23.97 -9.80 35.46
N ILE A 190 -24.73 -9.00 34.69
CA ILE A 190 -25.86 -8.23 35.22
C ILE A 190 -26.92 -9.17 35.80
N ILE A 191 -27.30 -10.23 35.09
CA ILE A 191 -28.30 -11.20 35.56
C ILE A 191 -27.82 -11.92 36.84
N LEU A 192 -26.54 -12.26 36.92
CA LEU A 192 -25.96 -12.92 38.10
C LEU A 192 -25.97 -11.97 39.31
N CYS A 193 -25.60 -10.71 39.11
CA CYS A 193 -25.69 -9.68 40.15
C CYS A 193 -27.13 -9.47 40.64
N THR A 194 -28.11 -9.37 39.74
CA THR A 194 -29.51 -9.19 40.15
C THR A 194 -30.03 -10.41 40.90
N MET A 195 -29.65 -11.63 40.50
CA MET A 195 -29.99 -12.86 41.23
C MET A 195 -29.40 -12.88 42.64
N ILE A 196 -28.12 -12.51 42.80
CA ILE A 196 -27.47 -12.45 44.12
C ILE A 196 -28.17 -11.43 45.02
N ILE A 197 -28.50 -10.24 44.49
CA ILE A 197 -29.22 -9.20 45.25
C ILE A 197 -30.60 -9.70 45.66
N ALA A 198 -31.36 -10.32 44.77
CA ALA A 198 -32.68 -10.88 45.09
C ALA A 198 -32.59 -11.96 46.18
N LEU A 199 -31.59 -12.85 46.10
CA LEU A 199 -31.38 -13.92 47.06
C LEU A 199 -30.98 -13.36 48.43
N ALA A 200 -30.12 -12.33 48.45
CA ALA A 200 -29.78 -11.60 49.66
C ALA A 200 -31.00 -10.94 50.30
N ILE A 201 -31.87 -10.30 49.52
CA ILE A 201 -33.11 -9.70 50.02
C ILE A 201 -34.00 -10.78 50.67
N VAL A 202 -34.25 -11.90 49.98
CA VAL A 202 -35.07 -13.00 50.53
C VAL A 202 -34.48 -13.56 51.83
N PHE A 203 -33.16 -13.80 51.86
CA PHE A 203 -32.50 -14.26 53.09
C PHE A 203 -32.61 -13.24 54.23
N THR A 204 -32.44 -11.95 53.92
CA THR A 204 -32.52 -10.88 54.92
C THR A 204 -33.93 -10.79 55.49
N PHE A 205 -34.96 -10.88 54.66
CA PHE A 205 -36.35 -10.94 55.10
C PHE A 205 -36.72 -12.23 55.85
N ARG A 206 -36.03 -13.36 55.58
CA ARG A 206 -36.29 -14.63 56.24
C ARG A 206 -35.54 -14.80 57.57
N ILE A 207 -34.43 -14.09 57.77
CA ILE A 207 -33.70 -14.02 59.06
C ILE A 207 -34.22 -12.88 59.95
N GLY A 208 -34.75 -11.80 59.35
CA GLY A 208 -35.27 -10.64 60.08
C GLY A 208 -36.72 -10.75 60.57
N LEU A 209 -37.36 -11.92 60.39
CA LEU A 209 -38.71 -12.26 60.83
C LEU A 209 -38.62 -13.46 61.78
#